data_AF-A0A968QBY2-F1
#
_entry.id   AF-A0A968QBY2-F1
#
_cell.length_a   1.000
_cell.length_b   1.000
_cell.length_c   1.000
_cell.angle_alpha   90.00
_cell.angle_beta   90.00
_cell.angle_gamma   90.00
#
_symmetry.space_group_name_H-M   'P 1'
#
loop_
_entity.id
_entity.type
_entity.pdbx_description
1 polymer ?
#
loop_
_entity_poly.entity_id
_entity_poly.type
_entity_poly.pdbx_seq_one_letter_code
_entity_poly.pdbx_strand_id
1 'polypeptide(L)' 'MNANLRAGVQGAIVECYQDNNYEVEFSNSDGETLALCTLSARQFVVVWSAKTKTWLTISERVAAILNNLDNHR' A
#
# COMPACT_ATOMS: atom_id res chain seq x y z
N MET A 1 -15.39 9.24 6.11
CA MET A 1 -14.47 10.10 6.87
C MET A 1 -13.19 10.22 6.05
N ASN A 2 -12.80 11.42 5.65
CA ASN A 2 -11.56 11.65 4.90
C ASN A 2 -10.41 11.64 5.90
N ALA A 3 -9.83 10.48 6.16
CA ALA A 3 -8.51 10.44 6.80
C ALA A 3 -7.58 11.25 5.89
N ASN A 4 -6.92 12.29 6.43
CA ASN A 4 -5.97 13.14 5.72
C ASN A 4 -4.68 12.35 5.40
N LEU A 5 -4.82 11.23 4.68
CA LEU A 5 -3.73 10.39 4.24
C LEU A 5 -2.89 11.18 3.25
N ARG A 6 -1.61 11.35 3.58
CA ARG A 6 -0.63 11.97 2.70
C ARG A 6 0.03 10.89 1.85
N ALA A 7 0.53 11.28 0.68
CA ALA A 7 1.36 10.38 -0.12
C ALA A 7 2.53 9.85 0.72
N GLY A 8 2.76 8.54 0.68
CA GLY A 8 3.85 7.87 1.40
C GLY A 8 3.47 7.27 2.76
N VAL A 9 2.24 7.48 3.25
CA VAL A 9 1.75 6.74 4.43
C VAL A 9 1.66 5.25 4.07
N GLN A 10 2.09 4.38 5.00
CA GLN A 10 2.06 2.94 4.84
C GLN A 10 0.85 2.36 5.57
N GLY A 11 0.20 1.39 4.93
CA GLY A 11 -0.91 0.63 5.50
C GLY A 11 -0.68 -0.87 5.35
N ALA A 12 -1.51 -1.66 6.03
CA ALA A 12 -1.54 -3.11 5.93
C ALA A 12 -2.69 -3.53 5.01
N ILE A 13 -2.41 -4.43 4.08
CA ILE A 13 -3.47 -5.11 3.32
C ILE A 13 -4.13 -6.11 4.29
N VAL A 14 -5.42 -5.95 4.54
CA VAL A 14 -6.18 -6.80 5.47
C VAL A 14 -7.13 -7.75 4.74
N GLU A 15 -7.52 -7.41 3.50
CA GLU A 15 -8.33 -8.28 2.64
C GLU A 15 -7.97 -8.10 1.15
N CYS A 16 -8.07 -9.18 0.39
CA CYS A 16 -7.93 -9.21 -1.07
C CYS A 16 -9.28 -9.47 -1.71
N TYR A 17 -9.80 -8.48 -2.46
CA TYR A 17 -11.03 -8.63 -3.22
C TYR A 17 -10.76 -9.07 -4.66
N GLN A 18 -11.85 -9.29 -5.40
CA GLN A 18 -11.80 -9.49 -6.85
C GLN A 18 -11.26 -8.25 -7.58
N ASP A 19 -10.83 -8.44 -8.82
CA ASP A 19 -10.37 -7.38 -9.72
C ASP A 19 -9.16 -6.55 -9.23
N ASN A 20 -8.27 -7.17 -8.45
CA ASN A 20 -7.07 -6.54 -7.89
C ASN A 20 -7.38 -5.32 -7.02
N ASN A 21 -8.48 -5.40 -6.26
CA ASN A 21 -8.81 -4.45 -5.21
C ASN A 21 -8.45 -5.04 -3.84
N TYR A 22 -8.03 -4.18 -2.92
CA TYR A 22 -7.54 -4.57 -1.61
C TYR A 22 -8.13 -3.66 -0.55
N GLU A 23 -8.55 -4.23 0.57
CA GLU A 23 -8.82 -3.43 1.76
C GLU A 23 -7.49 -3.13 2.46
N VAL A 24 -7.22 -1.85 2.66
CA VAL A 24 -5.99 -1.37 3.29
C VAL A 24 -6.34 -0.61 4.55
N GLU A 25 -5.79 -1.09 5.67
CA GLU A 25 -5.87 -0.42 6.96
C GLU A 25 -4.65 0.48 7.17
N PHE A 26 -4.89 1.72 7.54
CA PHE A 26 -3.86 2.66 8.00
C PHE A 26 -4.04 2.89 9.49
N SER A 27 -2.99 2.60 10.27
CA SER A 27 -3.04 2.66 11.73
C SER A 27 -1.90 3.50 12.28
N ASN A 28 -2.10 4.13 13.44
CA ASN A 28 -1.04 4.84 14.15
C ASN A 28 -0.16 3.88 14.98
N SER A 29 0.84 4.43 15.67
CA SER A 29 1.75 3.65 16.53
C SER A 29 1.06 2.99 17.72
N ASP A 30 -0.11 3.49 18.11
CA ASP A 30 -0.89 2.99 19.25
C ASP A 30 -1.82 1.84 18.83
N GLY A 31 -1.86 1.52 17.54
CA GLY A 31 -2.69 0.47 16.96
C GLY A 31 -4.11 0.93 16.60
N GLU A 32 -4.39 2.23 16.63
CA GLU A 32 -5.70 2.76 16.26
C GLU A 32 -5.81 2.89 14.73
N THR A 33 -6.90 2.37 14.17
CA THR A 33 -7.24 2.54 12.76
C THR A 33 -7.56 4.01 12.47
N LEU A 34 -6.70 4.67 11.68
CA LEU A 34 -6.90 6.02 11.17
C LEU A 34 -7.80 6.03 9.92
N ALA A 35 -7.67 5.00 9.08
CA ALA A 35 -8.45 4.84 7.86
C ALA A 35 -8.55 3.37 7.47
N LEU A 36 -9.67 3.00 6.87
CA LEU A 36 -9.87 1.72 6.20
C LEU A 36 -10.50 2.02 4.84
N CYS A 37 -9.80 1.68 3.76
CA CYS A 37 -10.28 1.97 2.41
C CYS A 37 -9.91 0.88 1.42
N THR A 38 -10.75 0.75 0.39
CA THR A 38 -10.47 -0.11 -0.75
C THR A 38 -9.59 0.61 -1.76
N LEU A 39 -8.43 0.04 -2.06
CA LEU A 39 -7.47 0.54 -3.05
C LEU A 39 -7.24 -0.51 -4.12
N SER A 40 -7.21 -0.07 -5.38
CA SER A 40 -6.73 -0.93 -6.47
C SER A 40 -5.21 -1.05 -6.43
N ALA A 41 -4.66 -2.12 -7.01
CA ALA A 41 -3.21 -2.34 -7.14
C ALA A 41 -2.45 -1.17 -7.79
N ARG A 42 -3.14 -0.27 -8.51
CA ARG A 42 -2.55 0.90 -9.17
C ARG A 42 -2.37 2.10 -8.23
N GLN A 43 -3.01 2.10 -7.06
CA GLN A 43 -3.02 3.24 -6.12
C GLN A 43 -1.96 3.13 -5.01
N PHE A 44 -1.22 2.02 -4.95
CA PHE A 44 -0.18 1.80 -3.95
C PHE A 44 0.96 0.94 -4.50
N VAL A 45 2.05 0.86 -3.74
CA VAL A 45 3.16 -0.07 -3.98
C VAL A 45 3.34 -0.96 -2.76
N VAL A 46 3.57 -2.26 -2.98
CA VAL A 46 3.88 -3.19 -1.88
C VAL A 46 5.34 -2.99 -1.47
N VAL A 47 5.58 -2.75 -0.18
CA VAL A 47 6.90 -2.39 0.36
C VAL A 47 7.44 -3.40 1.38
N TRP A 48 6.65 -4.41 1.73
CA TRP A 48 7.00 -5.46 2.68
C TRP A 48 6.69 -6.84 2.09
N SER A 49 7.60 -7.79 2.26
CA SER A 49 7.50 -9.14 1.72
C SER A 49 7.16 -10.13 2.83
N ALA A 50 5.97 -10.74 2.74
CA ALA A 50 5.55 -11.80 3.67
C ALA A 50 6.44 -13.04 3.60
N LYS A 51 6.95 -13.36 2.40
CA LYS A 51 7.80 -14.52 2.16
C LYS A 51 9.13 -14.41 2.91
N THR A 52 9.77 -13.25 2.86
CA THR A 52 11.08 -13.01 3.47
C THR A 52 10.96 -12.40 4.86
N LYS A 53 9.76 -11.93 5.25
CA LYS A 53 9.50 -11.15 6.47
C LYS A 53 10.38 -9.91 6.58
N THR A 54 10.69 -9.30 5.45
CA THR A 54 11.53 -8.11 5.37
C THR A 54 10.86 -7.03 4.54
N TRP A 55 11.24 -5.79 4.86
CA TRP A 55 11.01 -4.65 3.99
C TRP A 55 11.79 -4.81 2.68
N LEU A 56 11.20 -4.37 1.57
CA LEU A 56 11.92 -4.25 0.30
C LEU A 56 13.01 -3.17 0.42
N THR A 57 14.11 -3.38 -0.29
CA THR A 57 15.19 -2.42 -0.44
C THR A 57 14.71 -1.14 -1.14
N ILE A 58 15.47 -0.06 -1.00
CA ILE A 58 15.14 1.21 -1.68
C ILE A 58 15.06 1.01 -3.20
N SER A 59 16.01 0.26 -3.79
CA SER A 59 16.03 -0.03 -5.22
C SER A 59 14.78 -0.77 -5.70
N GLU A 60 14.33 -1.79 -4.94
CA GLU A 60 13.10 -2.53 -5.26
C GLU A 60 11.86 -1.63 -5.15
N ARG A 61 11.79 -0.77 -4.13
CA ARG A 61 10.68 0.19 -3.97
C ARG A 61 10.64 1.20 -5.11
N VAL A 62 11.79 1.74 -5.50
CA VAL A 62 11.89 2.68 -6.64
C VAL A 62 11.45 1.99 -7.94
N ALA A 63 11.91 0.77 -8.19
CA ALA A 63 11.48 -0.01 -9.35
C ALA A 63 9.96 -0.22 -9.36
N ALA A 64 9.36 -0.56 -8.21
CA ALA A 64 7.91 -0.72 -8.10
C ALA A 64 7.13 0.58 -8.37
N ILE A 65 7.64 1.73 -7.90
CA ILE A 65 7.04 3.04 -8.17
C ILE A 65 7.09 3.36 -9.66
N LEU A 66 8.25 3.17 -10.31
CA LEU A 66 8.41 3.42 -11.74
C LEU A 66 7.46 2.55 -12.58
N ASN A 67 7.35 1.25 -12.25
CA ASN A 67 6.43 0.33 -12.94
C ASN A 67 4.96 0.77 -12.84
N ASN A 68 4.58 1.42 -11.74
CA ASN A 68 3.22 1.95 -11.57
C ASN A 68 2.99 3.27 -12.33
N LEU A 69 4.04 4.05 -12.60
CA LEU A 69 3.95 5.30 -13.38
C LEU A 69 3.89 5.05 -14.89
N ASP A 70 4.58 4.03 -15.40
CA ASP A 70 4.66 3.74 -16.85
C ASP A 70 3.34 3.23 -17.44
N ASN A 71 2.36 2.84 -16.62
CA ASN A 71 1.04 2.38 -17.05
C ASN A 71 0.05 3.53 -17.39
N HIS A 72 0.54 4.78 -17.51
CA HIS A 72 -0.21 5.96 -17.94
C HIS A 72 -0.01 6.34 -19.42
N ARG A 73 0.45 5.41 -20.27
CA ARG A 73 0.57 5.59 -21.73
C ARG A 73 -0.44 4.77 -22.52
#